data_AF-A0A535J4M0-F1
#
_entry.id   AF-A0A535J4M0-F1
#
_cell.length_a   1.000
_cell.length_b   1.000
_cell.length_c   1.000
_cell.angle_alpha   90.00
_cell.angle_beta   90.00
_cell.angle_gamma   90.00
#
_symmetry.space_group_name_H-M   'P 1'
#
loop_
_entity.id
_entity.type
_entity.pdbx_description
1 polymer ?
#
loop_
_entity_poly.entity_id
_entity_poly.type
_entity_poly.pdbx_seq_one_letter_code
_entity_poly.pdbx_strand_id
1 'polypeptide(L)'
;VGLAIVALAPALPLVYAGVAIYGVSAGIFLAVDWALMTDIIPKASSGRYMGMSNVATASAGVFATAIGGTLMDLVGGPGELGSGPRAALVFAVALCGLGALLLRPVDERRREDLPTAPAPDRRLGEAVVAV
;
A
#
# COMPACT_ATOMS: atom_id res chain seq x y z
N VAL A 1 -0.81 7.74 -11.45
CA VAL A 1 -0.51 8.26 -12.81
C VAL A 1 -0.17 7.14 -13.79
N GLY A 2 0.85 6.31 -13.56
CA GLY A 2 1.23 5.22 -14.48
C GLY A 2 0.06 4.31 -14.90
N LEU A 3 -0.74 3.85 -13.93
CA LEU A 3 -1.92 3.02 -14.20
C LEU A 3 -3.00 3.73 -15.05
N ALA A 4 -3.16 5.05 -14.89
CA ALA A 4 -4.11 5.85 -15.68
C ALA A 4 -3.67 5.99 -17.14
N ILE A 5 -2.35 6.08 -17.37
CA ILE A 5 -1.76 6.07 -18.72
C ILE A 5 -2.07 4.74 -19.41
N VAL A 6 -1.94 3.61 -18.71
CA VAL A 6 -2.28 2.28 -19.24
C VAL A 6 -3.77 2.18 -19.56
N ALA A 7 -4.64 2.69 -18.68
CA ALA A 7 -6.09 2.64 -18.85
C ALA A 7 -6.59 3.39 -20.11
N LEU A 8 -5.94 4.49 -20.47
CA LEU A 8 -6.34 5.36 -21.57
C LEU A 8 -5.47 5.18 -22.83
N ALA A 9 -4.57 4.19 -22.84
CA ALA A 9 -3.60 4.05 -23.91
C ALA A 9 -4.25 3.69 -25.26
N PRO A 10 -3.99 4.47 -26.32
CA PRO A 10 -4.42 4.15 -27.67
C PRO A 10 -3.38 3.31 -28.43
N ALA A 11 -2.15 3.21 -27.93
CA ALA A 11 -1.03 2.53 -28.60
C ALA A 11 -0.09 1.82 -27.62
N LEU A 12 0.54 0.74 -28.08
CA LEU A 12 1.44 -0.10 -27.30
C LEU A 12 2.61 0.65 -26.63
N PRO A 13 3.29 1.63 -27.28
CA PRO A 13 4.36 2.37 -26.64
C PRO A 13 3.93 3.09 -25.36
N LEU A 14 2.69 3.60 -25.34
CA LEU A 14 2.14 4.31 -24.19
C LEU A 14 1.79 3.34 -23.04
N VAL A 15 1.37 2.12 -23.37
CA VAL A 15 1.20 1.03 -22.40
C VAL A 15 2.54 0.73 -21.73
N TYR A 16 3.62 0.54 -22.49
CA TYR A 16 4.94 0.26 -21.91
C TYR A 16 5.43 1.38 -21.00
N ALA A 17 5.27 2.65 -21.41
CA ALA A 17 5.61 3.79 -20.57
C ALA A 17 4.79 3.82 -19.27
N GLY A 18 3.46 3.59 -19.36
CA GLY A 18 2.58 3.54 -18.19
C GLY A 18 2.92 2.40 -17.23
N VAL A 19 3.19 1.21 -17.76
CA VAL A 19 3.58 0.03 -16.98
C VAL A 19 4.94 0.24 -16.32
N ALA A 20 5.91 0.86 -16.99
CA ALA A 20 7.21 1.17 -16.40
C ALA A 20 7.05 2.10 -15.18
N ILE A 21 6.28 3.19 -15.33
CA ILE A 21 6.00 4.12 -14.22
C ILE A 21 5.27 3.39 -13.08
N TYR A 22 4.25 2.60 -13.41
CA TYR A 22 3.49 1.85 -12.42
C TYR A 22 4.39 0.85 -11.67
N GLY A 23 5.22 0.10 -12.38
CA GLY A 23 6.14 -0.89 -11.80
C GLY A 23 7.16 -0.27 -10.86
N VAL A 24 7.78 0.84 -11.25
CA VAL A 24 8.71 1.58 -10.37
C VAL A 24 7.99 2.09 -9.13
N SER A 25 6.80 2.67 -9.29
CA SER A 25 6.00 3.19 -8.18
C SER A 25 5.59 2.08 -7.21
N ALA A 26 5.11 0.95 -7.74
CA ALA A 26 4.70 -0.21 -6.96
C ALA A 26 5.88 -0.83 -6.20
N GLY A 27 7.06 -0.92 -6.83
CA GLY A 27 8.28 -1.40 -6.18
C GLY A 27 8.72 -0.51 -5.02
N ILE A 28 8.72 0.81 -5.21
CA ILE A 28 9.04 1.77 -4.15
C ILE A 28 8.03 1.66 -3.00
N PHE A 29 6.73 1.66 -3.31
CA PHE A 29 5.67 1.55 -2.31
C PHE A 29 5.82 0.26 -1.48
N LEU A 30 6.02 -0.89 -2.14
CA LEU A 30 6.20 -2.16 -1.45
C LEU A 30 7.43 -2.14 -0.55
N ALA A 31 8.56 -1.61 -1.03
CA ALA A 31 9.77 -1.53 -0.20
C ALA A 31 9.57 -0.67 1.06
N VAL A 32 8.93 0.49 0.92
CA VAL A 32 8.66 1.41 2.04
C VAL A 32 7.61 0.85 2.99
N ASP A 33 6.53 0.26 2.48
CA ASP A 33 5.45 -0.34 3.27
C ASP A 33 5.99 -1.43 4.21
N TRP A 34 6.84 -2.31 3.69
CA TRP A 34 7.48 -3.36 4.50
C TRP A 34 8.44 -2.80 5.54
N ALA A 35 9.25 -1.80 5.18
CA ALA A 35 10.16 -1.16 6.13
C ALA A 35 9.39 -0.49 7.28
N LEU A 36 8.39 0.32 6.94
CA LEU A 36 7.53 1.00 7.90
C LEU A 36 6.82 0.00 8.81
N MET A 37 6.30 -1.08 8.23
CA MET A 37 5.62 -2.13 8.99
C MET A 37 6.55 -2.75 10.04
N THR A 38 7.82 -2.99 9.72
CA THR A 38 8.79 -3.51 10.70
C THR A 38 9.21 -2.49 11.75
N ASP A 39 9.20 -1.20 11.42
CA ASP A 39 9.55 -0.12 12.35
C ASP A 39 8.44 0.17 13.37
N ILE A 40 7.17 0.04 12.97
CA ILE A 40 6.02 0.37 13.83
C ILE A 40 5.55 -0.79 14.71
N ILE A 41 5.80 -2.05 14.32
CA ILE A 41 5.21 -3.22 14.98
C ILE A 41 6.07 -3.68 16.18
N PRO A 42 5.48 -3.88 17.38
CA PRO A 42 6.20 -4.43 18.52
C PRO A 42 6.66 -5.87 18.28
N LYS A 43 7.91 -6.19 18.61
CA LYS A 43 8.52 -7.52 18.40
C LYS A 43 7.72 -8.67 19.02
N ALA A 44 7.11 -8.46 20.18
CA ALA A 44 6.32 -9.48 20.89
C ALA A 44 5.01 -9.87 20.16
N SER A 45 4.50 -9.00 19.28
CA SER A 45 3.24 -9.20 18.56
C SER A 45 3.42 -9.18 17.04
N SER A 46 4.66 -9.30 16.55
CA SER A 46 4.99 -9.10 15.14
C SER A 46 4.24 -10.05 14.22
N GLY A 47 4.20 -11.34 14.56
CA GLY A 47 3.47 -12.34 13.78
C GLY A 47 1.98 -12.04 13.64
N ARG A 48 1.34 -11.45 14.65
CA ARG A 48 -0.10 -11.11 14.59
C ARG A 48 -0.37 -9.94 13.65
N TYR A 49 0.40 -8.85 13.76
CA TYR A 49 0.22 -7.67 12.91
C TYR A 49 0.67 -7.92 11.47
N MET A 50 1.81 -8.59 11.27
CA MET A 50 2.26 -9.03 9.94
C MET A 50 1.28 -10.00 9.29
N GLY A 51 0.71 -10.93 10.07
CA GLY A 51 -0.30 -11.87 9.58
C GLY A 51 -1.57 -11.16 9.08
N MET A 52 -2.07 -10.15 9.80
CA MET A 52 -3.22 -9.36 9.37
C MET A 52 -2.95 -8.60 8.06
N SER A 53 -1.76 -8.00 7.93
CA SER A 53 -1.34 -7.35 6.67
C SER A 53 -1.30 -8.32 5.50
N ASN A 54 -0.69 -9.50 5.70
CA ASN A 54 -0.57 -10.48 4.62
C ASN A 54 -1.94 -11.04 4.22
N VAL A 55 -2.86 -11.24 5.17
CA VAL A 55 -4.26 -11.62 4.89
C VAL A 55 -4.97 -10.55 4.06
N ALA A 56 -4.81 -9.27 4.42
CA ALA A 56 -5.38 -8.17 3.64
C ALA A 56 -4.85 -8.17 2.20
N THR A 57 -3.53 -8.26 2.03
CA THR A 57 -2.88 -8.31 0.71
C THR A 57 -3.32 -9.53 -0.12
N ALA A 58 -3.36 -10.72 0.49
CA ALA A 58 -3.81 -11.93 -0.18
C ALA A 58 -5.29 -11.84 -0.63
N SER A 59 -6.14 -11.23 0.20
CA SER A 59 -7.56 -11.04 -0.11
C SER A 59 -7.77 -10.05 -1.27
N ALA A 60 -6.90 -9.05 -1.41
CA ALA A 60 -7.02 -8.02 -2.44
C ALA A 60 -7.07 -8.60 -3.86
N GLY A 61 -6.29 -9.66 -4.13
CA GLY A 61 -6.30 -10.34 -5.43
C GLY A 61 -7.66 -10.96 -5.78
N VAL A 62 -8.30 -11.61 -4.80
CA VAL A 62 -9.63 -12.21 -4.99
C VAL A 62 -10.70 -11.14 -5.24
N PHE A 63 -10.66 -10.03 -4.48
CA PHE A 63 -11.57 -8.92 -4.73
C PHE A 63 -11.32 -8.25 -6.09
N ALA A 64 -10.05 -8.11 -6.49
CA ALA A 64 -9.68 -7.54 -7.77
C ALA A 64 -10.17 -8.40 -8.95
N THR A 65 -10.04 -9.72 -8.87
CA THR A 65 -10.53 -10.61 -9.94
C THR A 65 -12.06 -10.70 -9.96
N ALA A 66 -12.70 -10.79 -8.80
CA ALA A 66 -14.16 -10.85 -8.70
C ALA A 66 -14.83 -9.59 -9.26
N ILE A 67 -14.39 -8.41 -8.81
CA ILE A 67 -14.98 -7.13 -9.22
C ILE A 67 -14.47 -6.73 -10.60
N GLY A 68 -13.17 -6.84 -10.83
CA GLY A 68 -12.54 -6.44 -12.10
C GLY A 68 -13.01 -7.32 -13.26
N GLY A 69 -13.08 -8.63 -13.09
CA GLY A 69 -13.60 -9.55 -14.10
C GLY A 69 -15.06 -9.28 -14.44
N THR A 70 -15.91 -9.13 -13.42
CA THR A 70 -17.32 -8.77 -13.62
C THR A 70 -17.46 -7.44 -14.36
N LEU A 71 -16.63 -6.44 -14.03
CA LEU A 71 -16.66 -5.14 -14.72
C LEU A 71 -16.19 -5.25 -16.17
N MET A 72 -15.19 -6.10 -16.45
CA MET A 72 -14.74 -6.39 -17.81
C MET A 72 -15.87 -7.02 -18.64
N ASP A 73 -16.61 -7.97 -18.06
CA ASP A 73 -17.70 -8.68 -18.75
C ASP A 73 -18.94 -7.80 -18.97
N LEU A 74 -19.26 -6.93 -18.01
CA LEU A 74 -20.39 -6.00 -18.13
C LEU A 74 -20.16 -4.90 -19.17
N VAL A 75 -18.93 -4.40 -19.28
CA VAL A 75 -18.58 -3.28 -20.18
C VAL A 75 -18.08 -3.78 -21.54
N GLY A 76 -17.49 -4.98 -21.60
CA GLY A 76 -16.99 -5.64 -22.80
C GLY A 76 -18.11 -6.28 -23.62
N GLY A 77 -18.96 -5.46 -24.24
CA GLY A 77 -19.97 -5.96 -25.19
C GLY A 77 -19.36 -6.47 -26.51
N PRO A 78 -20.09 -7.31 -27.28
CA PRO A 78 -19.61 -8.01 -28.48
C PRO A 78 -19.18 -7.12 -29.68
N GLY A 79 -19.10 -5.79 -29.51
CA GLY A 79 -18.67 -4.84 -30.55
C GLY A 79 -17.62 -3.81 -30.14
N GLU A 80 -17.23 -3.73 -28.86
CA GLU A 80 -16.30 -2.72 -28.34
C GLU A 80 -14.94 -3.35 -27.98
N LEU A 81 -14.02 -3.39 -28.95
CA LEU A 81 -12.72 -4.01 -28.77
C LEU A 81 -11.87 -3.20 -27.75
N GLY A 82 -11.80 -3.70 -26.51
CA GLY A 82 -10.93 -3.17 -25.46
C GLY A 82 -11.60 -2.25 -24.42
N SER A 83 -12.92 -2.03 -24.45
CA SER A 83 -13.63 -1.23 -23.42
C SER A 83 -13.60 -1.91 -22.04
N GLY A 84 -13.79 -3.23 -21.98
CA GLY A 84 -13.79 -4.02 -20.74
C GLY A 84 -12.50 -3.88 -19.92
N PRO A 85 -11.32 -4.20 -20.47
CA PRO A 85 -10.05 -4.04 -19.76
C PRO A 85 -9.76 -2.60 -19.33
N ARG A 86 -10.15 -1.61 -20.14
CA ARG A 86 -10.00 -0.19 -19.78
C ARG A 86 -10.87 0.19 -18.59
N ALA A 87 -12.13 -0.27 -18.55
CA ALA A 87 -13.02 -0.03 -17.42
C ALA A 87 -12.46 -0.60 -16.11
N ALA A 88 -11.93 -1.84 -16.14
CA ALA A 88 -11.27 -2.44 -14.99
C ALA A 88 -10.02 -1.65 -14.54
N LEU A 89 -9.22 -1.16 -15.48
CA LEU A 89 -8.05 -0.33 -15.16
C LEU A 89 -8.44 1.05 -14.59
N VAL A 90 -9.49 1.69 -15.12
CA VAL A 90 -10.02 2.95 -14.56
C VAL A 90 -10.54 2.72 -13.14
N PHE A 91 -11.23 1.62 -12.89
CA PHE A 91 -11.68 1.25 -11.54
C PHE A 91 -10.49 1.04 -10.60
N ALA A 92 -9.43 0.37 -11.05
CA ALA A 92 -8.19 0.22 -10.27
C ALA A 92 -7.52 1.58 -9.97
N VAL A 93 -7.53 2.53 -10.93
CA VAL A 93 -7.05 3.91 -10.69
C VAL A 93 -7.87 4.60 -9.59
N ALA A 94 -9.20 4.43 -9.59
CA ALA A 94 -10.07 4.98 -8.56
C ALA A 94 -9.76 4.37 -7.18
N LEU A 95 -9.53 3.06 -7.09
CA LEU A 95 -9.14 2.40 -5.84
C LEU A 95 -7.77 2.88 -5.33
N CYS A 96 -6.77 3.05 -6.21
CA CYS A 96 -5.49 3.64 -5.82
C CYS A 96 -5.65 5.07 -5.31
N GLY A 97 -6.50 5.89 -5.97
CA GLY A 97 -6.81 7.24 -5.52
C GLY A 97 -7.52 7.27 -4.17
N LEU A 98 -8.46 6.35 -3.95
CA LEU A 98 -9.14 6.17 -2.68
C LEU A 98 -8.16 5.77 -1.58
N GLY A 99 -7.27 4.80 -1.84
CA GLY A 99 -6.21 4.42 -0.91
C GLY A 99 -5.30 5.59 -0.52
N ALA A 100 -4.88 6.40 -1.51
CA ALA A 100 -4.11 7.61 -1.25
C ALA A 100 -4.88 8.64 -0.41
N LEU A 101 -6.20 8.78 -0.62
CA LEU A 101 -7.05 9.65 0.18
C LEU A 101 -7.21 9.16 1.61
N LEU A 102 -7.34 7.84 1.81
CA LEU A 102 -7.43 7.21 3.13
C LEU A 102 -6.15 7.36 3.96
N LEU A 103 -5.00 7.61 3.32
CA LEU A 103 -3.73 7.90 3.99
C LEU A 103 -3.60 9.36 4.44
N ARG A 104 -4.37 10.29 3.85
CA ARG A 104 -4.34 11.73 4.19
C ARG A 104 -4.52 12.09 5.67
N PRO A 105 -5.32 11.38 6.49
CA PRO A 105 -5.47 11.69 7.90
C PRO A 105 -4.35 11.12 8.80
N VAL A 106 -3.43 10.34 8.26
CA VAL A 106 -2.28 9.83 9.02
C VAL A 106 -1.26 10.96 9.17
N ASP A 107 -0.96 11.33 10.41
CA ASP A 107 0.01 12.38 10.73
C ASP A 107 1.19 11.76 11.48
N GLU A 108 2.32 11.60 10.79
CA GLU A 108 3.54 11.03 11.36
C GLU A 108 4.17 11.91 12.46
N ARG A 109 3.98 13.25 12.43
CA ARG A 109 4.62 14.18 13.39
C ARG A 109 4.21 13.94 14.83
N ARG A 110 2.99 13.46 15.06
CA ARG A 110 2.44 13.23 16.40
C ARG A 110 3.24 12.21 17.23
N ARG A 111 4.05 11.35 16.61
CA ARG A 111 4.91 10.39 17.33
C ARG A 111 6.20 11.02 17.88
N GLU A 112 6.72 12.06 17.25
CA GLU A 112 7.99 12.71 17.65
C GLU A 112 7.80 13.66 18.84
N ASP A 113 6.58 14.16 19.06
CA ASP A 113 6.26 15.13 20.13
C ASP A 113 6.00 14.49 21.51
N LEU A 114 6.08 13.16 21.64
CA LEU A 114 5.98 12.51 22.94
C LEU A 114 7.29 12.72 23.72
N PRO A 115 7.27 13.38 24.88
CA PRO A 115 8.48 13.59 25.67
C PRO A 115 9.12 12.25 25.99
N THR A 116 10.36 12.04 25.54
CA THR A 116 11.18 10.93 26.03
C THR A 116 11.29 11.12 27.54
N ALA A 117 10.63 10.27 28.33
CA ALA A 117 10.81 10.25 29.77
C ALA A 117 12.32 10.20 30.05
N PRO A 118 12.85 11.04 30.96
CA PRO A 118 14.27 11.02 31.30
C PRO A 118 14.67 9.58 31.62
N ALA A 119 15.74 9.10 30.97
CA ALA A 119 16.26 7.78 31.28
C ALA A 119 16.49 7.72 32.80
N PRO A 120 15.98 6.69 33.52
CA PRO A 120 16.25 6.54 34.93
C PRO A 120 17.76 6.55 35.11
N ASP A 121 18.22 7.43 35.99
CA ASP A 121 19.62 7.66 36.29
C ASP A 121 20.25 6.34 36.75
N ARG A 122 21.08 5.75 35.88
CA ARG A 122 21.84 4.52 36.18
C ARG A 122 22.70 4.61 37.44
N ARG A 123 22.87 5.80 38.02
CA ARG A 123 23.61 6.05 39.26
C ARG A 123 22.94 5.49 40.51
N LEU A 124 21.63 5.23 40.50
CA LEU A 124 20.95 4.60 41.64
C LEU A 124 21.11 3.08 41.68
N GLY A 125 21.41 2.43 40.54
CA GLY A 125 21.66 0.98 40.48
C GLY A 125 23.04 0.58 41.00
N GLU A 126 24.06 1.42 40.77
CA GLU A 126 25.42 1.16 41.22
C GLU A 126 25.58 1.32 42.74
N ALA A 127 24.75 2.16 43.38
CA ALA A 127 24.74 2.34 44.84
C ALA A 127 24.08 1.16 45.59
N VAL A 128 23.13 0.46 44.97
CA VAL A 128 22.44 -0.70 45.57
C VAL A 128 23.24 -2.00 45.39
N VAL A 129 24.12 -2.07 44.38
CA VAL A 129 25.02 -3.22 44.17
C VAL A 129 26.31 -3.11 45.00
N ALA A 130 26.61 -1.92 45.54
CA ALA A 130 27.78 -1.63 46.34
C ALA A 130 27.55 -1.70 47.88
N VAL A 131 26.37 -2.13 48.34
CA VAL A 131 26.02 -2.34 49.76
C VAL A 131 25.54 -3.78 49.95
#